data_AF-A0A4Q0MEV4-F1
#
_entry.id   AF-A0A4Q0MEV4-F1
#
_cell.length_a   1.000
_cell.length_b   1.000
_cell.length_c   1.000
_cell.angle_alpha   90.00
_cell.angle_beta   90.00
_cell.angle_gamma   90.00
#
_symmetry.space_group_name_H-M   'P 1'
#
loop_
_entity.id
_entity.type
_entity.pdbx_description
1 polymer ?
#
loop_
_entity_poly.entity_id
_entity_poly.type
_entity_poly.pdbx_seq_one_letter_code
_entity_poly.pdbx_strand_id
1 'polypeptide(L)'
;MLSAFIALSFGLGSCKDDKGVDSEALPFDPSKPVVVSDFLPKTGGAGQKLVIYGQNFGNNLEDVSVFIGGKKAVVIGVKGDAIYCFVPGQAYTGEIEVRVGDHSNAAIGKAEVQFDYIRKKVVTTLAGYRNARGDEPWRDGKFKDPIQNNMASGFWEDSFMRFDPQNPKHLWVTFDSNNGLYLINFEDSTITKKRSDFDRPRSVDFTVDGNYMIVSQDRGGDNDESTLLLSRAKNWTDREPLTRSKQCNGASVHPNGEMYFNSFGKGEFYRFDLNKYFNGGLGNKAFEQLFVVQDPGWEYKIFIHPTGSYAYIVIINKHYILRVDYNNEKKQFNQPYLVCGKLDSKGYVDGVGTSVRLNIPYQGVFVKNKAYVAEGKQDQYDFYFTDRDNHAIRVLSPEGSVTTFAGRGSSSINADPWGYVDGDLRQDARFDRPTGLAYNEAEDAFYIGDKANRRIRKIALEEMTVK
;
A
#
# COMPACT_ATOMS: atom_id res chain seq x y z
N MET A 1 -25.04 -67.76 26.52
CA MET A 1 -23.95 -66.79 26.73
C MET A 1 -24.57 -65.41 26.53
N LEU A 2 -25.03 -64.66 27.55
CA LEU A 2 -24.25 -64.05 28.66
C LEU A 2 -22.96 -63.45 28.07
N SER A 3 -22.67 -62.15 28.01
CA SER A 3 -22.82 -61.01 28.94
C SER A 3 -22.27 -59.78 28.16
N ALA A 4 -22.42 -58.49 28.47
CA ALA A 4 -23.16 -57.70 29.43
C ALA A 4 -23.17 -56.26 28.88
N PHE A 5 -24.33 -55.61 28.90
CA PHE A 5 -24.43 -54.15 28.81
C PHE A 5 -24.04 -53.57 30.17
N ILE A 6 -22.97 -52.77 30.22
CA ILE A 6 -22.66 -51.98 31.42
C ILE A 6 -23.41 -50.65 31.29
N ALA A 7 -24.53 -50.57 32.00
CA ALA A 7 -25.16 -49.31 32.37
C ALA A 7 -24.38 -48.74 33.55
N LEU A 8 -23.69 -47.61 33.36
CA LEU A 8 -23.08 -46.86 34.45
C LEU A 8 -24.13 -45.89 34.99
N SER A 9 -24.59 -46.18 36.20
CA SER A 9 -25.46 -45.34 37.03
C SER A 9 -24.83 -43.98 37.29
N PHE A 10 -25.55 -42.91 36.94
CA PHE A 10 -25.26 -41.55 37.40
C PHE A 10 -25.43 -41.49 38.93
N GLY A 11 -24.30 -41.57 39.65
CA GLY A 11 -24.24 -41.15 41.04
C GLY A 11 -24.31 -39.63 41.09
N LEU A 12 -25.34 -39.11 41.75
CA LEU A 12 -25.42 -37.72 42.20
C LEU A 12 -24.33 -37.50 43.27
N GLY A 13 -23.10 -37.29 42.82
CA GLY A 13 -22.03 -36.72 43.61
C GLY A 13 -22.19 -35.21 43.57
N SER A 14 -22.58 -34.62 44.70
CA SER A 14 -22.45 -33.19 44.94
C SER A 14 -20.96 -32.83 44.79
N CYS A 15 -20.59 -32.33 43.61
CA CYS A 15 -19.37 -31.55 43.48
C CYS A 15 -19.59 -30.30 44.33
N LYS A 16 -18.83 -30.21 45.42
CA LYS A 16 -18.59 -28.94 46.11
C LYS A 16 -18.12 -27.96 45.04
N ASP A 17 -18.88 -26.89 44.84
CA ASP A 17 -18.36 -25.70 44.20
C ASP A 17 -17.14 -25.26 45.02
N ASP A 18 -15.93 -25.58 44.55
CA ASP A 18 -14.77 -24.79 44.91
C ASP A 18 -15.01 -23.43 44.28
N LYS A 19 -15.71 -22.58 45.03
CA LYS A 19 -15.63 -21.14 44.89
C LYS A 19 -14.15 -20.80 45.05
N GLY A 20 -13.44 -20.76 43.92
CA GLY A 20 -12.21 -20.00 43.82
C GLY A 20 -12.53 -18.64 44.40
N VAL A 21 -11.92 -18.35 45.55
CA VAL A 21 -11.94 -17.03 46.14
C VAL A 21 -11.31 -16.14 45.08
N ASP A 22 -12.10 -15.32 44.39
CA ASP A 22 -11.60 -14.08 43.80
C ASP A 22 -11.04 -13.31 44.99
N SER A 23 -9.77 -13.52 45.31
CA SER A 23 -9.07 -12.69 46.28
C SER A 23 -9.07 -11.31 45.67
N GLU A 24 -9.89 -10.41 46.20
CA GLU A 24 -9.91 -9.01 45.78
C GLU A 24 -8.45 -8.53 45.74
N ALA A 25 -8.02 -8.10 44.55
CA ALA A 25 -6.65 -7.63 44.36
C ALA A 25 -6.34 -6.56 45.40
N LEU A 26 -5.25 -6.72 46.14
CA LEU A 26 -4.88 -5.79 47.20
C LEU A 26 -4.60 -4.40 46.61
N PRO A 27 -4.99 -3.32 47.32
CA PRO A 27 -4.65 -1.96 46.91
C PRO A 27 -3.13 -1.73 46.96
N PHE A 28 -2.67 -0.69 46.26
CA PHE A 28 -1.27 -0.28 46.24
C PHE A 28 -0.81 0.17 47.64
N ASP A 29 0.36 -0.33 48.08
CA ASP A 29 1.00 0.01 49.35
C ASP A 29 2.26 0.88 49.07
N PRO A 30 2.23 2.19 49.35
CA PRO A 30 3.34 3.09 49.04
C PRO A 30 4.60 2.83 49.88
N SER A 31 4.52 2.00 50.93
CA SER A 31 5.68 1.59 51.73
C SER A 31 6.47 0.42 51.12
N LYS A 32 5.94 -0.23 50.09
CA LYS A 32 6.54 -1.39 49.43
C LYS A 32 7.01 -1.04 48.00
N PRO A 33 8.08 -1.69 47.51
CA PRO A 33 8.51 -1.49 46.14
C PRO A 33 7.48 -2.04 45.14
N VAL A 34 7.40 -1.41 43.96
CA VAL A 34 6.75 -1.99 42.78
C VAL A 34 7.77 -2.87 42.08
N VAL A 35 7.45 -4.14 41.88
CA VAL A 35 8.37 -5.11 41.27
C VAL A 35 7.74 -5.64 40.00
N VAL A 36 8.50 -5.68 38.91
CA VAL A 36 8.11 -6.36 37.67
C VAL A 36 8.93 -7.64 37.57
N SER A 37 8.29 -8.78 37.81
CA SER A 37 8.97 -10.07 37.86
C SER A 37 9.03 -10.76 36.50
N ASP A 38 8.00 -10.62 35.68
CA ASP A 38 7.93 -11.26 34.37
C ASP A 38 6.92 -10.57 33.44
N PHE A 39 6.86 -11.00 32.18
CA PHE A 39 5.82 -10.58 31.24
C PHE A 39 5.69 -11.58 30.08
N LEU A 40 4.48 -11.70 29.53
CA LEU A 40 4.18 -12.56 28.38
C LEU A 40 3.25 -11.87 27.36
N PRO A 41 3.47 -12.08 26.04
CA PRO A 41 4.60 -12.78 25.42
C PRO A 41 5.92 -11.98 25.49
N LYS A 42 7.05 -12.63 25.18
CA LYS A 42 8.38 -11.98 25.16
C LYS A 42 8.67 -11.15 23.92
N THR A 43 7.93 -11.40 22.84
CA THR A 43 8.10 -10.75 21.54
C THR A 43 6.74 -10.41 20.95
N GLY A 44 6.70 -9.40 20.10
CA GLY A 44 5.50 -8.94 19.40
C GLY A 44 5.64 -7.50 18.91
N GLY A 45 4.61 -6.94 18.28
CA GLY A 45 4.63 -5.57 17.76
C GLY A 45 3.54 -4.69 18.36
N ALA A 46 3.34 -3.51 17.76
CA ALA A 46 2.22 -2.63 18.11
C ALA A 46 0.88 -3.38 18.16
N GLY A 47 0.08 -3.08 19.18
CA GLY A 47 -1.24 -3.68 19.44
C GLY A 47 -1.21 -5.06 20.07
N GLN A 48 -0.02 -5.66 20.29
CA GLN A 48 0.10 -6.94 20.99
C GLN A 48 -0.44 -6.80 22.42
N LYS A 49 -1.35 -7.69 22.84
CA LYS A 49 -1.76 -7.79 24.24
C LYS A 49 -0.59 -8.36 25.05
N LEU A 50 -0.20 -7.66 26.11
CA LEU A 50 0.87 -8.00 27.02
C LEU A 50 0.31 -8.16 28.43
N VAL A 51 0.77 -9.18 29.14
CA VAL A 51 0.55 -9.36 30.58
C VAL A 51 1.87 -9.14 31.28
N ILE A 52 1.91 -8.24 32.25
CA ILE A 52 3.07 -7.94 33.08
C ILE A 52 2.79 -8.49 34.47
N TYR A 53 3.66 -9.35 34.98
CA TYR A 53 3.57 -9.96 36.31
C TYR A 53 4.52 -9.27 37.28
N GLY A 54 4.14 -9.24 38.56
CA GLY A 54 4.92 -8.58 39.57
C GLY A 54 4.22 -8.46 40.91
N GLN A 55 4.56 -7.41 41.65
CA GLN A 55 4.04 -7.18 42.99
C GLN A 55 3.70 -5.71 43.17
N ASN A 56 2.69 -5.47 44.02
CA ASN A 56 2.28 -4.14 44.47
C ASN A 56 1.80 -3.21 43.33
N PHE A 57 1.09 -3.75 42.34
CA PHE A 57 0.49 -2.93 41.27
C PHE A 57 -0.84 -2.27 41.67
N GLY A 58 -1.41 -2.66 42.81
CA GLY A 58 -2.73 -2.20 43.25
C GLY A 58 -3.87 -2.76 42.42
N ASN A 59 -5.05 -2.18 42.53
CA ASN A 59 -6.29 -2.67 41.93
C ASN A 59 -7.08 -1.59 41.17
N ASN A 60 -6.53 -0.38 41.08
CA ASN A 60 -7.14 0.75 40.39
C ASN A 60 -6.37 1.05 39.10
N LEU A 61 -7.09 1.12 37.98
CA LEU A 61 -6.51 1.38 36.66
C LEU A 61 -6.01 2.82 36.52
N GLU A 62 -6.64 3.77 37.19
CA GLU A 62 -6.28 5.20 37.10
C GLU A 62 -4.93 5.51 37.74
N ASP A 63 -4.49 4.67 38.68
CA ASP A 63 -3.24 4.85 39.44
C ASP A 63 -2.02 4.18 38.75
N VAL A 64 -2.23 3.45 37.65
CA VAL A 64 -1.19 2.67 36.97
C VAL A 64 -0.90 3.22 35.58
N SER A 65 0.37 3.54 35.33
CA SER A 65 0.87 3.86 34.00
C SER A 65 1.99 2.90 33.61
N VAL A 66 1.84 2.27 32.44
CA VAL A 66 2.87 1.40 31.85
C VAL A 66 3.53 2.12 30.68
N PHE A 67 4.85 2.02 30.60
CA PHE A 67 5.64 2.48 29.47
C PHE A 67 6.43 1.30 28.90
N ILE A 68 6.41 1.15 27.57
CA ILE A 68 7.18 0.14 26.85
C ILE A 68 8.01 0.86 25.80
N GLY A 69 9.32 0.68 25.84
CA GLY A 69 10.24 1.44 25.00
C GLY A 69 10.11 2.95 25.16
N GLY A 70 9.77 3.42 26.38
CA GLY A 70 9.50 4.83 26.68
C GLY A 70 8.17 5.38 26.15
N LYS A 71 7.33 4.56 25.51
CA LYS A 71 6.00 4.96 25.01
C LYS A 71 4.92 4.51 25.98
N LYS A 72 3.94 5.37 26.27
CA LYS A 72 2.83 5.04 27.18
C LYS A 72 1.95 3.95 26.54
N ALA A 73 1.82 2.82 27.23
CA ALA A 73 0.96 1.71 26.85
C ALA A 73 -0.48 1.95 27.32
N VAL A 74 -1.46 1.41 26.58
CA VAL A 74 -2.86 1.42 27.01
C VAL A 74 -3.05 0.28 28.01
N VAL A 75 -3.26 0.62 29.28
CA VAL A 75 -3.60 -0.33 30.34
C VAL A 75 -5.09 -0.65 30.27
N ILE A 76 -5.44 -1.93 30.32
CA ILE A 76 -6.81 -2.43 30.19
C ILE A 76 -7.26 -3.27 31.39
N GLY A 77 -6.37 -3.54 32.35
CA GLY A 77 -6.70 -4.21 33.59
C GLY A 77 -5.52 -4.28 34.55
N VAL A 78 -5.81 -4.22 35.85
CA VAL A 78 -4.82 -4.34 36.93
C VAL A 78 -5.42 -5.27 37.99
N LYS A 79 -4.62 -6.23 38.48
CA LYS A 79 -5.05 -7.26 39.44
C LYS A 79 -4.04 -7.50 40.56
N GLY A 80 -3.43 -6.45 41.12
CA GLY A 80 -2.49 -6.55 42.25
C GLY A 80 -1.10 -7.04 41.85
N ASP A 81 -1.02 -8.24 41.27
CA ASP A 81 0.20 -8.92 40.82
C ASP A 81 0.30 -9.02 39.28
N ALA A 82 -0.74 -8.59 38.56
CA ALA A 82 -0.75 -8.59 37.10
C ALA A 82 -1.32 -7.29 36.51
N ILE A 83 -0.72 -6.83 35.41
CA ILE A 83 -1.22 -5.73 34.58
C ILE A 83 -1.45 -6.27 33.16
N TYR A 84 -2.58 -5.93 32.56
CA TYR A 84 -2.90 -6.19 31.16
C TYR A 84 -2.81 -4.88 30.39
N CYS A 85 -2.03 -4.85 29.32
CA CYS A 85 -1.91 -3.68 28.46
C CYS A 85 -1.72 -4.04 26.99
N PHE A 86 -1.77 -3.04 26.11
CA PHE A 86 -1.37 -3.18 24.70
C PHE A 86 -0.01 -2.54 24.46
N VAL A 87 0.85 -3.24 23.73
CA VAL A 87 2.16 -2.72 23.30
C VAL A 87 1.93 -1.51 22.39
N PRO A 88 2.44 -0.32 22.74
CA PRO A 88 2.30 0.87 21.92
C PRO A 88 3.18 0.76 20.66
N GLY A 89 2.81 1.50 19.62
CA GLY A 89 3.67 1.67 18.45
C GLY A 89 4.99 2.34 18.81
N GLN A 90 6.04 2.02 18.06
CA GLN A 90 7.39 2.57 18.26
C GLN A 90 8.04 2.23 19.61
N ALA A 91 7.67 1.13 20.26
CA ALA A 91 8.23 0.67 21.53
C ALA A 91 9.60 -0.01 21.38
N TYR A 92 10.51 0.60 20.60
CA TYR A 92 11.66 -0.08 20.01
C TYR A 92 12.69 -0.61 21.00
N THR A 93 12.92 0.07 22.13
CA THR A 93 13.90 -0.41 23.12
C THR A 93 13.36 -1.56 23.95
N GLY A 94 12.04 -1.82 23.92
CA GLY A 94 11.44 -2.92 24.67
C GLY A 94 11.45 -2.76 26.19
N GLU A 95 12.03 -1.70 26.73
CA GLU A 95 12.13 -1.47 28.17
C GLU A 95 10.74 -1.31 28.77
N ILE A 96 10.39 -2.15 29.74
CA ILE A 96 9.09 -2.10 30.44
C ILE A 96 9.29 -1.38 31.78
N GLU A 97 8.56 -0.28 31.94
CA GLU A 97 8.48 0.50 33.18
C GLU A 97 7.02 0.60 33.63
N VAL A 98 6.75 0.20 34.87
CA VAL A 98 5.46 0.32 35.53
C VAL A 98 5.56 1.42 36.59
N ARG A 99 4.64 2.39 36.55
CA ARG A 99 4.50 3.44 37.55
C ARG A 99 3.16 3.30 38.26
N VAL A 100 3.18 3.33 39.58
CA VAL A 100 1.99 3.17 40.42
C VAL A 100 1.92 4.30 41.45
N GLY A 101 0.75 4.92 41.61
CA GLY A 101 0.48 5.99 42.59
C GLY A 101 0.56 7.41 42.01
N ASP A 102 0.85 8.40 42.87
CA ASP A 102 0.84 9.82 42.49
C ASP A 102 1.81 10.10 41.34
N HIS A 103 1.32 10.73 40.27
CA HIS A 103 2.07 11.11 39.08
C HIS A 103 3.35 11.90 39.37
N SER A 104 3.41 12.64 40.49
CA SER A 104 4.59 13.40 40.91
C SER A 104 5.64 12.57 41.67
N ASN A 105 5.25 11.47 42.31
CA ASN A 105 6.09 10.63 43.18
C ASN A 105 5.78 9.12 43.01
N ALA A 106 5.53 8.68 41.78
CA ALA A 106 5.09 7.33 41.51
C ALA A 106 6.17 6.29 41.88
N ALA A 107 5.75 5.18 42.47
CA ALA A 107 6.64 4.03 42.66
C ALA A 107 6.91 3.37 41.31
N ILE A 108 8.19 3.11 41.01
CA ILE A 108 8.64 2.62 39.70
C ILE A 108 9.15 1.20 39.82
N GLY A 109 8.56 0.28 39.05
CA GLY A 109 9.10 -1.06 38.79
C GLY A 109 9.56 -1.18 37.34
N LYS A 110 10.69 -1.86 37.11
CA LYS A 110 11.23 -2.13 35.78
C LYS A 110 11.43 -3.62 35.58
N ALA A 111 11.13 -4.11 34.39
CA ALA A 111 11.51 -5.48 34.02
C ALA A 111 13.01 -5.56 33.79
N GLU A 112 13.64 -6.67 34.21
CA GLU A 112 15.07 -6.92 33.94
C GLU A 112 15.35 -7.25 32.47
N VAL A 113 14.38 -7.87 31.80
CA VAL A 113 14.46 -8.27 30.39
C VAL A 113 13.63 -7.32 29.53
N GLN A 114 14.13 -6.97 28.35
CA GLN A 114 13.42 -6.14 27.37
C GLN A 114 12.42 -6.97 26.57
N PHE A 115 11.29 -6.37 26.21
CA PHE A 115 10.36 -6.91 25.23
C PHE A 115 10.95 -6.82 23.83
N ASP A 116 10.97 -7.93 23.09
CA ASP A 116 11.46 -7.97 21.72
C ASP A 116 10.42 -7.37 20.76
N TYR A 117 10.56 -6.08 20.45
CA TYR A 117 9.62 -5.37 19.59
C TYR A 117 9.85 -5.66 18.09
N ILE A 118 8.89 -6.35 17.48
CA ILE A 118 8.84 -6.61 16.05
C ILE A 118 8.16 -5.44 15.35
N ARG A 119 8.95 -4.68 14.57
CA ARG A 119 8.46 -3.62 13.69
C ARG A 119 7.52 -4.18 12.63
N LYS A 120 6.47 -3.42 12.31
CA LYS A 120 5.54 -3.72 11.22
C LYS A 120 5.60 -2.64 10.14
N LYS A 121 5.01 -2.93 8.98
CA LYS A 121 4.75 -1.90 7.96
C LYS A 121 3.56 -1.06 8.40
N VAL A 122 3.68 0.25 8.23
CA VAL A 122 2.62 1.23 8.54
C VAL A 122 2.43 2.19 7.38
N VAL A 123 1.24 2.76 7.29
CA VAL A 123 0.96 3.89 6.39
C VAL A 123 1.38 5.19 7.09
N THR A 124 2.16 6.02 6.40
CA THR A 124 2.51 7.38 6.81
C THR A 124 2.26 8.37 5.69
N THR A 125 2.28 9.67 6.00
CA THR A 125 2.13 10.75 5.01
C THR A 125 3.48 11.36 4.66
N LEU A 126 3.96 11.09 3.44
CA LEU A 126 5.20 11.65 2.91
C LEU A 126 5.08 13.16 2.66
N ALA A 127 4.09 13.58 1.88
CA ALA A 127 3.98 14.96 1.41
C ALA A 127 2.52 15.35 1.13
N GLY A 128 2.29 16.65 0.98
CA GLY A 128 0.97 17.21 0.72
C GLY A 128 0.13 17.46 1.98
N TYR A 129 -0.90 18.27 1.80
CA TYR A 129 -1.89 18.58 2.81
C TYR A 129 -3.20 18.96 2.13
N ARG A 130 -4.29 18.91 2.91
CA ARG A 130 -5.59 19.45 2.53
C ARG A 130 -6.02 20.43 3.61
N ASN A 131 -6.24 21.69 3.25
CA ASN A 131 -6.65 22.69 4.23
C ASN A 131 -8.17 22.56 4.52
N ALA A 132 -8.66 23.30 5.52
CA ALA A 132 -10.06 23.22 5.94
C ALA A 132 -11.06 23.67 4.86
N ARG A 133 -10.65 24.56 3.95
CA ARG A 133 -11.47 25.05 2.83
C ARG A 133 -11.39 24.14 1.59
N GLY A 134 -10.39 23.26 1.54
CA GLY A 134 -10.09 22.46 0.36
C GLY A 134 -9.65 23.29 -0.85
N ASP A 135 -9.02 24.44 -0.63
CA ASP A 135 -8.64 25.41 -1.68
C ASP A 135 -7.12 25.62 -1.81
N GLU A 136 -6.29 24.74 -1.23
CA GLU A 136 -4.84 24.85 -1.41
C GLU A 136 -4.43 24.79 -2.89
N PRO A 137 -3.39 25.52 -3.31
CA PRO A 137 -2.97 25.57 -4.70
C PRO A 137 -2.16 24.32 -5.11
N TRP A 138 -1.98 24.11 -6.42
CA TRP A 138 -0.85 23.33 -6.91
C TRP A 138 0.43 24.12 -6.72
N ARG A 139 1.39 23.55 -5.99
CA ARG A 139 2.62 24.25 -5.65
C ARG A 139 3.77 23.27 -5.46
N ASP A 140 4.90 23.63 -6.03
CA ASP A 140 6.19 22.98 -5.80
C ASP A 140 6.67 23.25 -4.38
N GLY A 141 7.35 22.29 -3.76
CA GLY A 141 7.83 22.51 -2.39
C GLY A 141 8.41 21.29 -1.73
N LYS A 142 8.65 21.40 -0.43
CA LYS A 142 9.20 20.35 0.42
C LYS A 142 8.13 19.31 0.76
N PHE A 143 8.58 18.11 1.12
CA PHE A 143 7.72 17.05 1.67
C PHE A 143 7.02 17.53 2.96
N LYS A 144 7.81 18.13 3.86
CA LYS A 144 7.37 18.71 5.13
C LYS A 144 8.15 20.00 5.39
N ASP A 145 7.49 20.99 5.99
CA ASP A 145 8.09 22.25 6.44
C ASP A 145 7.23 22.84 7.57
N PRO A 146 7.82 23.48 8.60
CA PRO A 146 7.05 24.18 9.62
C PRO A 146 6.12 25.27 9.06
N ILE A 147 6.51 25.89 7.95
CA ILE A 147 5.72 26.86 7.20
C ILE A 147 5.01 26.08 6.09
N GLN A 148 3.70 25.85 6.26
CA GLN A 148 2.87 25.10 5.30
C GLN A 148 2.99 25.62 3.85
N ASN A 149 3.28 26.92 3.66
CA ASN A 149 3.46 27.51 2.32
C ASN A 149 4.73 27.06 1.58
N ASN A 150 5.69 26.46 2.27
CA ASN A 150 6.88 25.86 1.66
C ASN A 150 6.66 24.40 1.28
N MET A 151 5.56 23.79 1.75
CA MET A 151 5.22 22.41 1.43
C MET A 151 4.59 22.32 0.03
N ALA A 152 4.92 21.24 -0.66
CA ALA A 152 4.27 20.91 -1.92
C ALA A 152 2.78 20.58 -1.69
N SER A 153 1.93 21.00 -2.61
CA SER A 153 0.46 20.84 -2.56
C SER A 153 -0.13 20.71 -3.96
N GLY A 154 -1.42 20.36 -4.06
CA GLY A 154 -2.01 19.92 -5.33
C GLY A 154 -2.58 18.51 -5.15
N PHE A 155 -2.07 17.56 -5.93
CA PHE A 155 -2.27 16.11 -5.73
C PHE A 155 -3.72 15.62 -5.67
N TRP A 156 -4.70 16.43 -6.12
CA TRP A 156 -6.12 16.08 -6.11
C TRP A 156 -6.63 15.46 -7.41
N GLU A 157 -5.72 15.16 -8.34
CA GLU A 157 -6.02 14.48 -9.61
C GLU A 157 -5.56 13.02 -9.58
N ASP A 158 -6.13 12.18 -10.46
CA ASP A 158 -5.69 10.78 -10.60
C ASP A 158 -4.22 10.76 -11.04
N SER A 159 -3.40 10.02 -10.29
CA SER A 159 -1.93 10.03 -10.45
C SER A 159 -1.40 8.70 -10.98
N PHE A 160 -0.29 8.74 -11.70
CA PHE A 160 0.46 7.54 -12.11
C PHE A 160 1.95 7.77 -11.84
N MET A 161 2.64 6.79 -11.26
CA MET A 161 3.99 6.95 -10.73
C MET A 161 4.96 5.90 -11.26
N ARG A 162 6.20 6.28 -11.56
CA ARG A 162 7.26 5.35 -11.97
C ARG A 162 8.62 5.82 -11.49
N PHE A 163 9.37 4.94 -10.82
CA PHE A 163 10.76 5.21 -10.47
C PHE A 163 11.61 5.33 -11.72
N ASP A 164 12.56 6.27 -11.70
CA ASP A 164 13.60 6.37 -12.70
C ASP A 164 14.52 5.13 -12.61
N PRO A 165 14.65 4.31 -13.69
CA PRO A 165 15.46 3.10 -13.65
C PRO A 165 16.96 3.36 -13.46
N GLN A 166 17.44 4.58 -13.76
CA GLN A 166 18.83 4.98 -13.55
C GLN A 166 19.04 5.74 -12.23
N ASN A 167 17.97 6.18 -11.55
CA ASN A 167 18.07 6.85 -10.25
C ASN A 167 16.88 6.50 -9.34
N PRO A 168 17.01 5.53 -8.42
CA PRO A 168 15.91 5.09 -7.56
C PRO A 168 15.45 6.16 -6.56
N LYS A 169 16.14 7.30 -6.45
CA LYS A 169 15.71 8.44 -5.62
C LYS A 169 14.84 9.44 -6.38
N HIS A 170 14.57 9.19 -7.65
CA HIS A 170 13.67 9.99 -8.48
C HIS A 170 12.41 9.18 -8.80
N LEU A 171 11.26 9.66 -8.33
CA LEU A 171 9.95 9.11 -8.64
C LEU A 171 9.18 10.11 -9.51
N TRP A 172 8.94 9.73 -10.76
CA TRP A 172 8.22 10.54 -11.72
C TRP A 172 6.73 10.31 -11.60
N VAL A 173 5.94 11.39 -11.65
CA VAL A 173 4.49 11.35 -11.44
C VAL A 173 3.77 12.19 -12.49
N THR A 174 2.74 11.63 -13.11
CA THR A 174 1.78 12.36 -13.93
C THR A 174 0.46 12.50 -13.20
N PHE A 175 -0.29 13.57 -13.49
CA PHE A 175 -1.62 13.82 -12.96
C PHE A 175 -2.58 14.12 -14.10
N ASP A 176 -3.65 13.32 -14.23
CA ASP A 176 -4.56 13.27 -15.38
C ASP A 176 -5.05 14.67 -15.81
N SER A 177 -5.74 15.40 -14.94
CA SER A 177 -6.30 16.72 -15.29
C SER A 177 -5.39 17.91 -14.93
N ASN A 178 -4.10 17.68 -14.65
CA ASN A 178 -3.17 18.73 -14.21
C ASN A 178 -2.03 19.03 -15.22
N ASN A 179 -2.15 18.57 -16.47
CA ASN A 179 -1.23 18.81 -17.59
C ASN A 179 0.26 18.57 -17.31
N GLY A 180 0.60 17.93 -16.19
CA GLY A 180 1.89 18.08 -15.54
C GLY A 180 2.66 16.79 -15.38
N LEU A 181 3.97 16.87 -15.60
CA LEU A 181 4.94 15.87 -15.17
C LEU A 181 5.71 16.44 -13.97
N TYR A 182 5.65 15.72 -12.86
CA TYR A 182 6.28 16.08 -11.60
C TYR A 182 7.38 15.10 -11.26
N LEU A 183 8.38 15.61 -10.53
CA LEU A 183 9.42 14.81 -9.91
C LEU A 183 9.25 14.88 -8.39
N ILE A 184 9.05 13.72 -7.77
CA ILE A 184 9.27 13.51 -6.34
C ILE A 184 10.75 13.15 -6.18
N ASN A 185 11.52 14.07 -5.62
CA ASN A 185 12.95 13.93 -5.41
C ASN A 185 13.23 13.59 -3.94
N PHE A 186 13.69 12.36 -3.69
CA PHE A 186 14.03 11.90 -2.34
C PHE A 186 15.38 12.45 -1.85
N GLU A 187 16.25 12.98 -2.72
CA GLU A 187 17.55 13.53 -2.31
C GLU A 187 17.43 14.86 -1.58
N ASP A 188 16.55 15.74 -2.04
CA ASP A 188 16.32 17.07 -1.46
C ASP A 188 14.96 17.21 -0.77
N SER A 189 14.19 16.11 -0.71
CA SER A 189 12.85 16.02 -0.15
C SER A 189 11.88 17.04 -0.76
N THR A 190 11.87 17.16 -2.10
CA THR A 190 10.99 18.08 -2.82
C THR A 190 10.06 17.37 -3.80
N ILE A 191 8.93 18.01 -4.09
CA ILE A 191 8.09 17.69 -5.24
C ILE A 191 8.05 18.93 -6.13
N THR A 192 8.45 18.78 -7.39
CA THR A 192 8.53 19.90 -8.34
C THR A 192 7.92 19.57 -9.69
N LYS A 193 7.17 20.50 -10.28
CA LYS A 193 6.65 20.40 -11.64
C LYS A 193 7.80 20.61 -12.62
N LYS A 194 8.07 19.61 -13.46
CA LYS A 194 9.11 19.67 -14.49
C LYS A 194 8.56 20.09 -15.84
N ARG A 195 7.29 19.82 -16.12
CA ARG A 195 6.61 20.17 -17.37
C ARG A 195 5.12 20.43 -17.18
N SER A 196 4.51 21.16 -18.11
CA SER A 196 3.08 21.53 -18.09
C SER A 196 2.41 21.52 -19.47
N ASP A 197 2.98 20.79 -20.43
CA ASP A 197 2.62 20.81 -21.85
C ASP A 197 1.97 19.49 -22.34
N PHE A 198 1.37 18.75 -21.41
CA PHE A 198 0.50 17.60 -21.70
C PHE A 198 -0.96 18.03 -21.68
N ASP A 199 -1.85 17.30 -22.35
CA ASP A 199 -3.30 17.54 -22.20
C ASP A 199 -3.81 16.78 -20.97
N ARG A 200 -3.91 15.45 -21.12
CA ARG A 200 -4.27 14.54 -20.02
C ARG A 200 -3.26 13.39 -19.87
N PRO A 201 -2.11 13.60 -19.19
CA PRO A 201 -1.10 12.56 -19.09
C PRO A 201 -1.59 11.39 -18.21
N ARG A 202 -1.55 10.17 -18.75
CA ARG A 202 -2.15 8.97 -18.13
C ARG A 202 -1.15 8.00 -17.55
N SER A 203 0.09 7.98 -18.05
CA SER A 203 1.14 7.10 -17.54
C SER A 203 2.52 7.63 -17.88
N VAL A 204 3.52 7.15 -17.14
CA VAL A 204 4.95 7.36 -17.38
C VAL A 204 5.67 6.02 -17.29
N ASP A 205 6.51 5.71 -18.28
CA ASP A 205 7.41 4.56 -18.27
C ASP A 205 8.75 4.92 -18.91
N PHE A 206 9.68 3.98 -18.96
CA PHE A 206 11.01 4.20 -19.52
C PHE A 206 11.38 3.11 -20.53
N THR A 207 12.18 3.51 -21.50
CA THR A 207 12.98 2.56 -22.29
C THR A 207 13.85 1.71 -21.35
N VAL A 208 14.19 0.48 -21.78
CA VAL A 208 14.87 -0.51 -20.94
C VAL A 208 16.22 0.00 -20.42
N ASP A 209 16.95 0.76 -21.24
CA ASP A 209 18.21 1.40 -20.86
C ASP A 209 18.02 2.66 -20.00
N GLY A 210 16.78 3.15 -19.87
CA GLY A 210 16.43 4.37 -19.13
C GLY A 210 16.78 5.67 -19.86
N ASN A 211 17.23 5.63 -21.12
CA ASN A 211 17.68 6.82 -21.84
C ASN A 211 16.53 7.73 -22.29
N TYR A 212 15.32 7.17 -22.37
CA TYR A 212 14.12 7.90 -22.72
C TYR A 212 12.97 7.58 -21.79
N MET A 213 12.21 8.62 -21.45
CA MET A 213 10.93 8.55 -20.77
C MET A 213 9.81 8.55 -21.80
N ILE A 214 8.81 7.72 -21.58
CA ILE A 214 7.60 7.63 -22.40
C ILE A 214 6.42 8.10 -21.56
N VAL A 215 5.72 9.13 -22.02
CA VAL A 215 4.50 9.63 -21.38
C VAL A 215 3.32 9.40 -22.32
N SER A 216 2.30 8.68 -21.84
CA SER A 216 1.04 8.55 -22.58
C SER A 216 0.09 9.68 -22.21
N GLN A 217 -0.77 10.13 -23.13
CA GLN A 217 -1.82 11.09 -22.83
C GLN A 217 -3.13 10.77 -23.55
N ASP A 218 -4.24 11.18 -22.94
CA ASP A 218 -5.59 10.95 -23.46
C ASP A 218 -6.10 12.19 -24.20
N ARG A 219 -6.34 12.03 -25.50
CA ARG A 219 -6.86 13.08 -26.38
C ARG A 219 -7.88 12.51 -27.36
N GLY A 220 -8.92 13.25 -27.68
CA GLY A 220 -10.09 12.72 -28.39
C GLY A 220 -9.92 12.47 -29.90
N GLY A 221 -8.98 13.15 -30.57
CA GLY A 221 -8.85 13.10 -32.03
C GLY A 221 -8.12 11.87 -32.55
N ASP A 222 -8.58 11.30 -33.68
CA ASP A 222 -7.98 10.09 -34.30
C ASP A 222 -6.49 10.23 -34.66
N ASN A 223 -5.96 11.46 -34.73
CA ASN A 223 -4.57 11.76 -35.05
C ASN A 223 -3.86 12.58 -33.96
N ASP A 224 -4.43 12.63 -32.76
CA ASP A 224 -3.79 13.28 -31.63
C ASP A 224 -2.60 12.47 -31.13
N GLU A 225 -1.71 13.12 -30.39
CA GLU A 225 -0.52 12.47 -29.84
C GLU A 225 -0.94 11.60 -28.65
N SER A 226 -0.70 10.29 -28.75
CA SER A 226 -1.09 9.31 -27.74
C SER A 226 0.06 8.93 -26.80
N THR A 227 1.28 8.84 -27.34
CA THR A 227 2.50 8.61 -26.57
C THR A 227 3.60 9.55 -27.04
N LEU A 228 4.43 9.99 -26.08
CA LEU A 228 5.45 11.01 -26.25
C LEU A 228 6.79 10.49 -25.70
N LEU A 229 7.88 10.75 -26.41
CA LEU A 229 9.25 10.47 -25.99
C LEU A 229 9.91 11.74 -25.46
N LEU A 230 10.59 11.63 -24.32
CA LEU A 230 11.46 12.66 -23.75
C LEU A 230 12.86 12.05 -23.54
N SER A 231 13.92 12.76 -23.90
CA SER A 231 15.30 12.26 -23.85
C SER A 231 16.01 12.65 -22.56
N ARG A 232 16.66 11.68 -21.91
CA ARG A 232 17.52 11.93 -20.74
C ARG A 232 18.66 12.88 -21.08
N ALA A 233 19.30 12.68 -22.24
CA ALA A 233 20.42 13.49 -22.71
C ALA A 233 20.07 14.99 -22.88
N LYS A 234 18.77 15.31 -23.01
CA LYS A 234 18.26 16.68 -23.08
C LYS A 234 17.54 17.09 -21.79
N ASN A 235 17.80 16.41 -20.68
CA ASN A 235 17.17 16.66 -19.39
C ASN A 235 15.63 16.66 -19.45
N TRP A 236 15.06 15.77 -20.28
CA TRP A 236 13.61 15.63 -20.47
C TRP A 236 12.92 16.88 -21.03
N THR A 237 13.67 17.82 -21.63
CA THR A 237 13.14 19.08 -22.15
C THR A 237 12.62 18.98 -23.58
N ASP A 238 13.10 18.01 -24.35
CA ASP A 238 12.54 17.69 -25.67
C ASP A 238 11.23 16.91 -25.55
N ARG A 239 10.51 16.84 -26.66
CA ARG A 239 9.21 16.17 -26.76
C ARG A 239 8.99 15.73 -28.19
N GLU A 240 8.80 14.43 -28.38
CA GLU A 240 8.54 13.85 -29.70
C GLU A 240 7.33 12.91 -29.66
N PRO A 241 6.33 13.08 -30.53
CA PRO A 241 5.24 12.12 -30.65
C PRO A 241 5.70 10.77 -31.21
N LEU A 242 5.70 9.75 -30.34
CA LEU A 242 5.98 8.35 -30.73
C LEU A 242 4.79 7.74 -31.47
N THR A 243 3.59 7.91 -30.93
CA THR A 243 2.38 7.40 -31.57
C THR A 243 1.29 8.46 -31.62
N ARG A 244 0.51 8.41 -32.70
CA ARG A 244 -0.70 9.21 -32.87
C ARG A 244 -1.92 8.30 -32.95
N SER A 245 -2.89 8.52 -32.09
CA SER A 245 -4.18 7.82 -32.02
C SER A 245 -5.11 8.64 -31.13
N LYS A 246 -6.27 8.10 -30.80
CA LYS A 246 -7.20 8.70 -29.86
C LYS A 246 -7.26 7.94 -28.54
N GLN A 247 -7.66 8.65 -27.51
CA GLN A 247 -8.14 8.16 -26.23
C GLN A 247 -7.24 7.09 -25.59
N CYS A 248 -5.92 7.31 -25.63
CA CYS A 248 -4.93 6.44 -25.01
C CYS A 248 -4.98 6.58 -23.48
N ASN A 249 -5.05 5.46 -22.77
CA ASN A 249 -5.20 5.43 -21.31
C ASN A 249 -3.90 4.99 -20.59
N GLY A 250 -2.90 4.51 -21.32
CA GLY A 250 -1.62 4.10 -20.79
C GLY A 250 -0.69 3.54 -21.86
N ALA A 251 0.61 3.56 -21.56
CA ALA A 251 1.63 2.85 -22.32
C ALA A 251 2.57 2.11 -21.36
N SER A 252 3.17 1.02 -21.82
CA SER A 252 4.10 0.21 -21.03
C SER A 252 5.18 -0.38 -21.93
N VAL A 253 6.41 -0.38 -21.42
CA VAL A 253 7.57 -0.93 -22.12
C VAL A 253 7.84 -2.33 -21.62
N HIS A 254 7.87 -3.27 -22.55
CA HIS A 254 8.24 -4.65 -22.28
C HIS A 254 9.75 -4.76 -22.05
N PRO A 255 10.24 -5.67 -21.19
CA PRO A 255 11.67 -5.87 -20.94
C PRO A 255 12.55 -6.17 -22.16
N ASN A 256 11.95 -6.43 -23.34
CA ASN A 256 12.66 -6.67 -24.61
C ASN A 256 12.74 -5.39 -25.49
N GLY A 257 12.26 -4.26 -24.99
CA GLY A 257 12.26 -2.98 -25.71
C GLY A 257 11.01 -2.69 -26.54
N GLU A 258 10.00 -3.56 -26.60
CA GLU A 258 8.73 -3.24 -27.28
C GLU A 258 7.82 -2.35 -26.43
N MET A 259 7.00 -1.48 -27.04
CA MET A 259 5.98 -0.71 -26.33
C MET A 259 4.58 -1.23 -26.62
N TYR A 260 3.73 -1.27 -25.60
CA TYR A 260 2.32 -1.59 -25.70
C TYR A 260 1.48 -0.45 -25.16
N PHE A 261 0.42 -0.09 -25.86
CA PHE A 261 -0.50 0.98 -25.48
C PHE A 261 -1.91 0.66 -25.98
N ASN A 262 -2.89 1.49 -25.62
CA ASN A 262 -4.28 1.23 -25.98
C ASN A 262 -5.00 2.42 -26.61
N SER A 263 -6.25 2.18 -27.00
CA SER A 263 -7.26 3.20 -27.27
C SER A 263 -8.58 2.79 -26.61
N PHE A 264 -9.20 3.72 -25.88
CA PHE A 264 -10.53 3.55 -25.31
C PHE A 264 -11.60 3.29 -26.37
N GLY A 265 -11.44 3.89 -27.55
CA GLY A 265 -12.45 3.98 -28.61
C GLY A 265 -13.15 2.65 -28.88
N LYS A 266 -12.38 1.60 -29.22
CA LYS A 266 -12.91 0.23 -29.32
C LYS A 266 -12.34 -0.71 -28.25
N GLY A 267 -11.45 -0.24 -27.38
CA GLY A 267 -10.69 -1.10 -26.47
C GLY A 267 -9.51 -1.78 -27.17
N GLU A 268 -8.91 -1.13 -28.16
CA GLU A 268 -7.81 -1.67 -28.95
C GLU A 268 -6.53 -1.84 -28.12
N PHE A 269 -5.81 -2.94 -28.34
CA PHE A 269 -4.49 -3.21 -27.77
C PHE A 269 -3.44 -3.17 -28.87
N TYR A 270 -2.51 -2.23 -28.79
CA TYR A 270 -1.50 -1.98 -29.82
C TYR A 270 -0.10 -2.37 -29.37
N ARG A 271 0.72 -2.79 -30.34
CA ARG A 271 2.16 -2.97 -30.24
C ARG A 271 2.87 -1.91 -31.09
N PHE A 272 3.93 -1.31 -30.54
CA PHE A 272 4.84 -0.42 -31.25
C PHE A 272 6.29 -0.85 -31.00
N ASP A 273 7.03 -1.08 -32.09
CA ASP A 273 8.40 -1.59 -32.05
C ASP A 273 9.39 -0.44 -31.84
N LEU A 274 9.74 -0.16 -30.58
CA LEU A 274 10.73 0.88 -30.26
C LEU A 274 12.12 0.51 -30.78
N ASN A 275 12.46 -0.78 -30.84
CA ASN A 275 13.76 -1.22 -31.35
C ASN A 275 13.92 -0.81 -32.82
N LYS A 276 12.87 -0.98 -33.63
CA LYS A 276 12.85 -0.52 -35.02
C LYS A 276 12.83 1.00 -35.13
N TYR A 277 12.07 1.67 -34.26
CA TYR A 277 12.06 3.13 -34.19
C TYR A 277 13.47 3.71 -34.00
N PHE A 278 14.23 3.21 -33.02
CA PHE A 278 15.61 3.69 -32.75
C PHE A 278 16.64 3.25 -33.81
N ASN A 279 16.41 2.15 -34.54
CA ASN A 279 17.37 1.60 -35.52
C ASN A 279 17.13 1.99 -36.99
N GLY A 280 16.08 2.75 -37.30
CA GLY A 280 15.80 3.11 -38.69
C GLY A 280 14.65 4.09 -38.90
N GLY A 281 14.12 4.66 -37.82
CA GLY A 281 12.92 5.48 -37.85
C GLY A 281 11.66 4.63 -38.05
N LEU A 282 10.66 4.85 -37.20
CA LEU A 282 9.32 4.28 -37.36
C LEU A 282 8.30 5.41 -37.31
N GLY A 283 7.40 5.45 -38.29
CA GLY A 283 6.38 6.50 -38.33
C GLY A 283 5.40 6.38 -37.16
N ASN A 284 4.85 7.50 -36.70
CA ASN A 284 3.97 7.56 -35.52
C ASN A 284 2.59 6.88 -35.68
N LYS A 285 2.33 6.26 -36.83
CA LYS A 285 1.15 5.43 -37.11
C LYS A 285 1.50 3.97 -37.41
N ALA A 286 2.78 3.60 -37.40
CA ALA A 286 3.26 2.27 -37.74
C ALA A 286 3.27 1.33 -36.51
N PHE A 287 2.16 1.31 -35.79
CA PHE A 287 1.87 0.32 -34.74
C PHE A 287 0.91 -0.75 -35.27
N GLU A 288 0.96 -1.93 -34.65
CA GLU A 288 0.11 -3.07 -34.98
C GLU A 288 -1.01 -3.22 -33.94
N GLN A 289 -2.24 -3.42 -34.40
CA GLN A 289 -3.34 -3.83 -33.51
C GLN A 289 -3.29 -5.35 -33.30
N LEU A 290 -3.04 -5.79 -32.07
CA LEU A 290 -2.99 -7.22 -31.77
C LEU A 290 -4.38 -7.80 -31.55
N PHE A 291 -5.22 -7.08 -30.81
CA PHE A 291 -6.59 -7.50 -30.50
C PHE A 291 -7.41 -6.32 -29.97
N VAL A 292 -8.69 -6.59 -29.73
CA VAL A 292 -9.60 -5.73 -28.99
C VAL A 292 -9.99 -6.49 -27.72
N VAL A 293 -9.96 -5.83 -26.57
CA VAL A 293 -10.26 -6.48 -25.28
C VAL A 293 -11.69 -7.01 -25.24
N GLN A 294 -12.66 -6.20 -25.66
CA GLN A 294 -14.07 -6.60 -25.71
C GLN A 294 -14.88 -5.71 -26.67
N ASP A 295 -15.79 -4.88 -26.17
CA ASP A 295 -16.61 -3.93 -26.91
C ASP A 295 -16.11 -2.47 -26.75
N PRO A 296 -16.70 -1.47 -27.44
CA PRO A 296 -16.25 -0.08 -27.36
C PRO A 296 -16.32 0.53 -25.95
N GLY A 297 -15.37 1.42 -25.66
CA GLY A 297 -15.34 2.18 -24.41
C GLY A 297 -14.65 1.48 -23.24
N TRP A 298 -13.52 0.82 -23.51
CA TRP A 298 -12.72 0.13 -22.49
C TRP A 298 -11.57 1.01 -22.02
N GLU A 299 -11.65 1.50 -20.78
CA GLU A 299 -10.56 2.24 -20.14
C GLU A 299 -9.68 1.28 -19.35
N TYR A 300 -8.40 1.15 -19.73
CA TYR A 300 -7.50 0.21 -19.06
C TYR A 300 -6.04 0.64 -19.09
N LYS A 301 -5.25 0.02 -18.21
CA LYS A 301 -3.78 0.12 -18.19
C LYS A 301 -3.16 -1.26 -18.28
N ILE A 302 -1.94 -1.31 -18.81
CA ILE A 302 -1.17 -2.52 -19.00
C ILE A 302 -0.06 -2.53 -17.94
N PHE A 303 0.18 -3.68 -17.32
CA PHE A 303 1.27 -3.87 -16.36
C PHE A 303 2.01 -5.15 -16.72
N ILE A 304 3.19 -4.99 -17.29
CA ILE A 304 4.00 -6.11 -17.77
C ILE A 304 4.78 -6.70 -16.60
N HIS A 305 4.69 -8.03 -16.43
CA HIS A 305 5.44 -8.75 -15.40
C HIS A 305 6.94 -8.55 -15.59
N PRO A 306 7.78 -8.46 -14.52
CA PRO A 306 9.20 -8.16 -14.65
C PRO A 306 10.00 -9.10 -15.57
N THR A 307 9.55 -10.34 -15.75
CA THR A 307 10.18 -11.30 -16.68
C THR A 307 9.77 -11.08 -18.15
N GLY A 308 8.74 -10.28 -18.40
CA GLY A 308 8.09 -10.13 -19.72
C GLY A 308 7.15 -11.28 -20.10
N SER A 309 7.04 -12.35 -19.31
CA SER A 309 6.30 -13.55 -19.74
C SER A 309 4.79 -13.35 -19.83
N TYR A 310 4.22 -12.35 -19.16
CA TYR A 310 2.81 -11.98 -19.24
C TYR A 310 2.62 -10.52 -18.84
N ALA A 311 1.41 -9.99 -19.05
CA ALA A 311 0.97 -8.72 -18.50
C ALA A 311 -0.41 -8.85 -17.88
N TYR A 312 -0.70 -8.00 -16.89
CA TYR A 312 -2.07 -7.73 -16.46
C TYR A 312 -2.64 -6.55 -17.24
N ILE A 313 -3.89 -6.69 -17.67
CA ILE A 313 -4.70 -5.60 -18.22
C ILE A 313 -5.73 -5.24 -17.15
N VAL A 314 -5.53 -4.11 -16.48
CA VAL A 314 -6.40 -3.63 -15.41
C VAL A 314 -7.49 -2.77 -16.02
N ILE A 315 -8.73 -3.29 -16.05
CA ILE A 315 -9.86 -2.60 -16.65
C ILE A 315 -10.49 -1.67 -15.60
N ILE A 316 -10.23 -0.37 -15.76
CA ILE A 316 -10.54 0.68 -14.79
C ILE A 316 -12.07 0.84 -14.70
N ASN A 317 -12.72 1.12 -15.83
CA ASN A 317 -14.14 1.48 -15.88
C ASN A 317 -15.09 0.27 -15.84
N LYS A 318 -14.57 -0.96 -15.85
CA LYS A 318 -15.37 -2.20 -15.79
C LYS A 318 -15.01 -3.15 -14.65
N HIS A 319 -14.04 -2.79 -13.82
CA HIS A 319 -13.80 -3.37 -12.49
C HIS A 319 -13.32 -4.83 -12.47
N TYR A 320 -12.44 -5.20 -13.40
CA TYR A 320 -11.83 -6.54 -13.45
C TYR A 320 -10.40 -6.49 -14.02
N ILE A 321 -9.65 -7.58 -13.85
CA ILE A 321 -8.27 -7.71 -14.32
C ILE A 321 -8.19 -8.94 -15.21
N LEU A 322 -7.63 -8.73 -16.42
CA LEU A 322 -7.27 -9.80 -17.35
C LEU A 322 -5.78 -10.07 -17.27
N ARG A 323 -5.36 -11.26 -17.66
CA ARG A 323 -3.96 -11.60 -17.95
C ARG A 323 -3.82 -11.88 -19.44
N VAL A 324 -2.65 -11.53 -19.97
CA VAL A 324 -2.25 -11.87 -21.33
C VAL A 324 -0.84 -12.44 -21.32
N ASP A 325 -0.68 -13.67 -21.80
CA ASP A 325 0.62 -14.33 -21.86
C ASP A 325 1.41 -13.89 -23.10
N TYR A 326 2.72 -13.76 -22.95
CA TYR A 326 3.63 -13.36 -24.03
C TYR A 326 4.06 -14.55 -24.86
N ASN A 327 3.98 -14.43 -26.19
CA ASN A 327 4.46 -15.41 -27.13
C ASN A 327 5.86 -15.03 -27.61
N ASN A 328 6.89 -15.74 -27.13
CA ASN A 328 8.28 -15.48 -27.48
C ASN A 328 8.59 -15.74 -28.97
N GLU A 329 7.91 -16.69 -29.61
CA GLU A 329 8.13 -17.01 -31.03
C GLU A 329 7.61 -15.89 -31.93
N LYS A 330 6.40 -15.40 -31.63
CA LYS A 330 5.74 -14.30 -32.38
C LYS A 330 6.17 -12.91 -31.91
N LYS A 331 6.89 -12.81 -30.79
CA LYS A 331 7.28 -11.57 -30.13
C LYS A 331 6.10 -10.63 -29.84
N GLN A 332 4.97 -11.18 -29.43
CA GLN A 332 3.75 -10.41 -29.13
C GLN A 332 2.92 -11.07 -28.03
N PHE A 333 2.00 -10.32 -27.44
CA PHE A 333 1.01 -10.85 -26.51
C PHE A 333 -0.10 -11.66 -27.24
N ASN A 334 -0.58 -12.73 -26.59
CA ASN A 334 -1.70 -13.56 -27.06
C ASN A 334 -3.06 -12.87 -26.76
N GLN A 335 -4.17 -13.60 -26.90
CA GLN A 335 -5.48 -13.13 -26.43
C GLN A 335 -5.54 -13.10 -24.89
N PRO A 336 -6.21 -12.10 -24.29
CA PRO A 336 -6.33 -12.03 -22.84
C PRO A 336 -7.39 -12.99 -22.29
N TYR A 337 -7.27 -13.34 -21.02
CA TYR A 337 -8.26 -14.11 -20.26
C TYR A 337 -8.45 -13.55 -18.85
N LEU A 338 -9.64 -13.79 -18.28
CA LEU A 338 -10.00 -13.26 -16.96
C LEU A 338 -9.15 -13.89 -15.86
N VAL A 339 -8.59 -13.04 -14.99
CA VAL A 339 -7.88 -13.50 -13.77
C VAL A 339 -8.72 -13.25 -12.54
N CYS A 340 -9.26 -12.04 -12.37
CA CYS A 340 -10.08 -11.72 -11.22
C CYS A 340 -11.06 -10.57 -11.48
N GLY A 341 -12.09 -10.49 -10.66
CA GLY A 341 -13.15 -9.50 -10.80
C GLY A 341 -14.29 -10.01 -11.68
N LYS A 342 -15.30 -9.17 -11.87
CA LYS A 342 -16.45 -9.49 -12.70
C LYS A 342 -16.81 -8.27 -13.55
N LEU A 343 -16.98 -8.52 -14.85
CA LEU A 343 -17.36 -7.51 -15.82
C LEU A 343 -18.53 -6.64 -15.32
N ASP A 344 -18.29 -5.33 -15.29
CA ASP A 344 -19.27 -4.28 -14.95
C ASP A 344 -19.93 -4.47 -13.58
N SER A 345 -19.25 -5.16 -12.66
CA SER A 345 -19.76 -5.45 -11.32
C SER A 345 -18.83 -4.86 -10.26
N LYS A 346 -19.07 -3.58 -9.93
CA LYS A 346 -18.34 -2.90 -8.85
C LYS A 346 -18.69 -3.49 -7.48
N GLY A 347 -17.72 -3.47 -6.58
CA GLY A 347 -17.91 -3.83 -5.17
C GLY A 347 -16.58 -4.09 -4.48
N TYR A 348 -16.63 -4.55 -3.23
CA TYR A 348 -15.44 -4.88 -2.44
C TYR A 348 -15.57 -6.29 -1.88
N VAL A 349 -14.89 -7.24 -2.53
CA VAL A 349 -14.85 -8.65 -2.10
C VAL A 349 -13.46 -9.19 -2.36
N ASP A 350 -12.78 -9.64 -1.30
CA ASP A 350 -11.58 -10.48 -1.39
C ASP A 350 -12.00 -11.91 -1.79
N GLY A 351 -11.14 -12.65 -2.49
CA GLY A 351 -11.51 -13.98 -2.98
C GLY A 351 -10.61 -14.48 -4.09
N VAL A 352 -11.16 -15.32 -4.97
CA VAL A 352 -10.42 -15.91 -6.09
C VAL A 352 -11.24 -15.76 -7.36
N GLY A 353 -10.59 -15.40 -8.47
CA GLY A 353 -11.24 -15.38 -9.77
C GLY A 353 -12.45 -14.44 -9.84
N THR A 354 -13.56 -14.97 -10.35
CA THR A 354 -14.81 -14.23 -10.59
C THR A 354 -15.60 -13.88 -9.33
N SER A 355 -15.22 -14.40 -8.15
CA SER A 355 -15.87 -14.02 -6.88
C SER A 355 -15.40 -12.66 -6.40
N VAL A 356 -14.20 -12.24 -6.79
CA VAL A 356 -13.60 -10.95 -6.44
C VAL A 356 -14.47 -9.80 -6.95
N ARG A 357 -14.54 -8.73 -6.18
CA ARG A 357 -15.12 -7.45 -6.60
C ARG A 357 -14.14 -6.33 -6.36
N LEU A 358 -13.98 -5.50 -7.38
CA LEU A 358 -13.15 -4.30 -7.42
C LEU A 358 -14.04 -3.10 -7.69
N ASN A 359 -13.54 -1.88 -7.49
CA ASN A 359 -14.25 -0.66 -7.79
C ASN A 359 -13.26 0.43 -8.25
N ILE A 360 -13.14 0.55 -9.58
CA ILE A 360 -12.14 1.40 -10.25
C ILE A 360 -10.71 0.99 -9.83
N PRO A 361 -10.25 -0.24 -10.14
CA PRO A 361 -8.85 -0.58 -9.99
C PRO A 361 -8.01 0.32 -10.91
N TYR A 362 -6.86 0.82 -10.44
CA TYR A 362 -6.10 1.85 -11.16
C TYR A 362 -4.64 1.44 -11.43
N GLN A 363 -3.65 1.97 -10.70
CA GLN A 363 -2.26 1.60 -10.91
C GLN A 363 -1.90 0.35 -10.11
N GLY A 364 -1.07 -0.52 -10.70
CA GLY A 364 -0.42 -1.59 -9.96
C GLY A 364 1.07 -1.71 -10.21
N VAL A 365 1.72 -2.53 -9.38
CA VAL A 365 3.16 -2.80 -9.38
C VAL A 365 3.41 -4.24 -8.96
N PHE A 366 4.31 -4.92 -9.66
CA PHE A 366 4.80 -6.24 -9.27
C PHE A 366 5.84 -6.08 -8.17
N VAL A 367 5.70 -6.85 -7.10
CA VAL A 367 6.61 -6.83 -5.94
C VAL A 367 7.10 -8.25 -5.68
N LYS A 368 8.43 -8.40 -5.64
CA LYS A 368 9.04 -9.70 -5.43
C LYS A 368 8.74 -10.23 -4.03
N ASN A 369 8.14 -11.42 -3.96
CA ASN A 369 7.80 -12.07 -2.71
C ASN A 369 8.94 -13.02 -2.28
N LYS A 370 9.59 -12.71 -1.16
CA LYS A 370 10.71 -13.49 -0.63
C LYS A 370 10.35 -14.93 -0.28
N ALA A 371 9.09 -15.21 0.09
CA ALA A 371 8.63 -16.57 0.35
C ALA A 371 8.56 -17.38 -0.94
N TYR A 372 8.03 -16.81 -2.02
CA TYR A 372 7.98 -17.49 -3.33
C TYR A 372 9.38 -17.79 -3.88
N VAL A 373 10.34 -16.90 -3.64
CA VAL A 373 11.76 -17.14 -3.94
C VAL A 373 12.30 -18.33 -3.14
N ALA A 374 12.07 -18.35 -1.83
CA ALA A 374 12.54 -19.43 -0.94
C ALA A 374 11.91 -20.79 -1.28
N GLU A 375 10.65 -20.78 -1.73
CA GLU A 375 9.91 -21.97 -2.19
C GLU A 375 10.29 -22.41 -3.61
N GLY A 376 11.07 -21.60 -4.34
CA GLY A 376 11.46 -21.90 -5.72
C GLY A 376 10.29 -21.82 -6.72
N LYS A 377 9.27 -21.00 -6.44
CA LYS A 377 8.14 -20.81 -7.37
C LYS A 377 8.62 -20.19 -8.68
N GLN A 378 7.96 -20.58 -9.78
CA GLN A 378 8.22 -20.02 -11.11
C GLN A 378 7.87 -18.53 -11.17
N ASP A 379 6.71 -18.16 -10.64
CA ASP A 379 6.33 -16.76 -10.45
C ASP A 379 6.66 -16.34 -9.01
N GLN A 380 7.52 -15.34 -8.89
CA GLN A 380 8.08 -14.85 -7.64
C GLN A 380 7.50 -13.50 -7.23
N TYR A 381 6.45 -13.02 -7.91
CA TYR A 381 5.91 -11.68 -7.70
C TYR A 381 4.44 -11.73 -7.31
N ASP A 382 4.06 -10.89 -6.37
CA ASP A 382 2.66 -10.51 -6.19
C ASP A 382 2.40 -9.19 -6.92
N PHE A 383 1.16 -8.98 -7.39
CA PHE A 383 0.75 -7.74 -8.03
C PHE A 383 -0.07 -6.88 -7.06
N TYR A 384 0.51 -5.80 -6.58
CA TYR A 384 -0.16 -4.83 -5.71
C TYR A 384 -0.83 -3.76 -6.57
N PHE A 385 -2.05 -3.36 -6.23
CA PHE A 385 -2.76 -2.33 -6.99
C PHE A 385 -3.68 -1.48 -6.12
N THR A 386 -3.91 -0.24 -6.54
CA THR A 386 -4.91 0.64 -5.92
C THR A 386 -6.29 0.28 -6.43
N ASP A 387 -7.23 0.13 -5.52
CA ASP A 387 -8.65 -0.07 -5.79
C ASP A 387 -9.40 1.19 -5.37
N ARG A 388 -9.49 2.14 -6.30
CA ARG A 388 -9.66 3.57 -6.02
C ARG A 388 -10.91 3.84 -5.21
N ASP A 389 -12.06 3.41 -5.70
CA ASP A 389 -13.35 3.68 -5.05
C ASP A 389 -13.70 2.63 -3.99
N ASN A 390 -12.76 1.72 -3.69
CA ASN A 390 -12.78 0.88 -2.48
C ASN A 390 -11.81 1.37 -1.40
N HIS A 391 -11.05 2.44 -1.66
CA HIS A 391 -10.19 3.13 -0.70
C HIS A 391 -9.10 2.21 -0.11
N ALA A 392 -8.57 1.31 -0.93
CA ALA A 392 -7.67 0.25 -0.48
C ALA A 392 -6.53 -0.02 -1.47
N ILE A 393 -5.46 -0.61 -0.94
CA ILE A 393 -4.44 -1.29 -1.72
C ILE A 393 -4.72 -2.78 -1.64
N ARG A 394 -4.83 -3.43 -2.80
CA ARG A 394 -5.15 -4.85 -2.96
C ARG A 394 -3.92 -5.59 -3.49
N VAL A 395 -3.89 -6.91 -3.28
CA VAL A 395 -2.83 -7.80 -3.77
C VAL A 395 -3.48 -8.90 -4.57
N LEU A 396 -2.96 -9.16 -5.77
CA LEU A 396 -3.29 -10.30 -6.61
C LEU A 396 -2.08 -11.25 -6.62
N SER A 397 -2.26 -12.47 -6.12
CA SER A 397 -1.24 -13.52 -6.20
C SER A 397 -1.18 -14.15 -7.59
N PRO A 398 -0.07 -14.82 -7.95
CA PRO A 398 0.04 -15.57 -9.22
C PRO A 398 -1.07 -16.60 -9.42
N GLU A 399 -1.59 -17.16 -8.33
CA GLU A 399 -2.67 -18.16 -8.33
C GLU A 399 -4.08 -17.55 -8.48
N GLY A 400 -4.19 -16.23 -8.63
CA GLY A 400 -5.47 -15.55 -8.88
C GLY A 400 -6.27 -15.18 -7.63
N SER A 401 -5.65 -15.25 -6.44
CA SER A 401 -6.27 -14.81 -5.19
C SER A 401 -6.07 -13.31 -4.99
N VAL A 402 -7.17 -12.60 -4.67
CA VAL A 402 -7.13 -11.19 -4.31
C VAL A 402 -7.41 -10.99 -2.82
N THR A 403 -6.52 -10.29 -2.15
CA THR A 403 -6.66 -9.88 -0.74
C THR A 403 -6.46 -8.37 -0.57
N THR A 404 -6.84 -7.84 0.58
CA THR A 404 -6.62 -6.43 0.93
C THR A 404 -5.36 -6.25 1.78
N PHE A 405 -4.38 -5.52 1.24
CA PHE A 405 -3.10 -5.20 1.90
C PHE A 405 -3.24 -4.07 2.91
N ALA A 406 -3.82 -2.94 2.49
CA ALA A 406 -3.92 -1.74 3.32
C ALA A 406 -5.18 -0.93 3.03
N GLY A 407 -5.63 -0.15 4.02
CA GLY A 407 -6.79 0.71 3.96
C GLY A 407 -8.03 0.14 4.66
N ARG A 408 -9.07 0.97 4.73
CA ARG A 408 -10.39 0.64 5.32
C ARG A 408 -10.34 0.33 6.83
N GLY A 409 -9.32 0.83 7.54
CA GLY A 409 -9.18 0.71 8.99
C GLY A 409 -10.04 1.73 9.76
N SER A 410 -9.78 1.83 11.07
CA SER A 410 -10.41 2.74 12.03
C SER A 410 -11.94 2.76 11.98
N SER A 411 -12.59 1.62 11.76
CA SER A 411 -14.06 1.53 11.64
C SER A 411 -14.83 2.05 12.86
N SER A 412 -14.15 2.20 14.01
CA SER A 412 -14.69 2.80 15.23
C SER A 412 -14.86 4.32 15.14
N ILE A 413 -14.14 5.02 14.26
CA ILE A 413 -14.27 6.47 14.08
C ILE A 413 -15.59 6.81 13.38
N ASN A 414 -15.90 6.09 12.30
CA ASN A 414 -17.16 6.15 11.56
C ASN A 414 -17.27 4.95 10.60
N ALA A 415 -18.45 4.77 10.01
CA ALA A 415 -18.74 3.67 9.09
C ALA A 415 -18.12 3.85 7.68
N ASP A 416 -17.56 5.01 7.37
CA ASP A 416 -16.98 5.26 6.05
C ASP A 416 -15.68 4.46 5.88
N PRO A 417 -15.50 3.71 4.79
CA PRO A 417 -14.25 3.00 4.52
C PRO A 417 -13.12 3.92 4.05
N TRP A 418 -13.38 5.22 3.89
CA TRP A 418 -12.43 6.23 3.45
C TRP A 418 -12.11 7.24 4.55
N GLY A 419 -11.06 8.02 4.31
CA GLY A 419 -10.63 9.11 5.18
C GLY A 419 -9.13 9.27 5.18
N TYR A 420 -8.63 10.06 6.11
CA TYR A 420 -7.20 10.34 6.28
C TYR A 420 -6.73 9.88 7.65
N VAL A 421 -6.18 8.66 7.70
CA VAL A 421 -5.60 8.07 8.92
C VAL A 421 -4.31 7.36 8.53
N ASP A 422 -3.21 7.70 9.21
CA ASP A 422 -1.93 6.99 9.20
C ASP A 422 -1.95 5.89 10.28
N GLY A 423 -1.10 4.86 10.20
CA GLY A 423 -1.01 3.79 11.20
C GLY A 423 -0.93 2.38 10.62
N ASP A 424 -1.38 1.38 11.39
CA ASP A 424 -1.42 -0.01 10.95
C ASP A 424 -2.21 -0.16 9.64
N LEU A 425 -1.72 -1.02 8.74
CA LEU A 425 -2.25 -1.15 7.38
C LEU A 425 -3.75 -1.42 7.33
N ARG A 426 -4.29 -2.22 8.26
CA ARG A 426 -5.69 -2.69 8.21
C ARG A 426 -6.51 -2.26 9.41
N GLN A 427 -5.88 -2.01 10.56
CA GLN A 427 -6.58 -1.58 11.77
C GLN A 427 -6.78 -0.08 11.82
N ASP A 428 -5.85 0.72 11.28
CA ASP A 428 -5.90 2.18 11.40
C ASP A 428 -6.06 2.85 10.03
N ALA A 429 -5.19 2.51 9.09
CA ALA A 429 -4.97 3.33 7.92
C ALA A 429 -6.22 3.48 7.05
N ARG A 430 -6.43 4.72 6.60
CA ARG A 430 -7.48 5.08 5.64
C ARG A 430 -6.89 5.89 4.50
N PHE A 431 -7.41 5.62 3.31
CA PHE A 431 -7.17 6.35 2.08
C PHE A 431 -8.48 6.98 1.59
N ASP A 432 -8.41 7.93 0.67
CA ASP A 432 -9.56 8.46 -0.04
C ASP A 432 -9.24 8.56 -1.54
N ARG A 433 -9.72 7.56 -2.30
CA ARG A 433 -9.49 7.38 -3.74
C ARG A 433 -8.01 7.27 -4.12
N PRO A 434 -7.25 6.30 -3.56
CA PRO A 434 -5.86 6.08 -3.95
C PRO A 434 -5.73 5.69 -5.43
N THR A 435 -4.71 6.21 -6.12
CA THR A 435 -4.50 5.97 -7.57
C THR A 435 -3.07 5.61 -7.92
N GLY A 436 -2.14 6.56 -7.82
CA GLY A 436 -0.75 6.30 -8.14
C GLY A 436 -0.18 5.28 -7.17
N LEU A 437 0.61 4.33 -7.67
CA LEU A 437 1.28 3.31 -6.87
C LEU A 437 2.66 3.01 -7.45
N ALA A 438 3.69 3.18 -6.63
CA ALA A 438 5.05 2.76 -6.94
C ALA A 438 5.65 2.01 -5.76
N TYR A 439 6.61 1.13 -6.06
CA TYR A 439 7.34 0.36 -5.06
C TYR A 439 8.84 0.57 -5.25
N ASN A 440 9.55 0.83 -4.17
CA ASN A 440 11.00 0.92 -4.12
C ASN A 440 11.54 -0.36 -3.45
N GLU A 441 12.18 -1.23 -4.23
CA GLU A 441 12.71 -2.50 -3.72
C GLU A 441 13.83 -2.31 -2.69
N ALA A 442 14.64 -1.26 -2.83
CA ALA A 442 15.77 -1.00 -1.93
C ALA A 442 15.31 -0.55 -0.53
N GLU A 443 14.19 0.18 -0.46
CA GLU A 443 13.60 0.65 0.80
C GLU A 443 12.51 -0.29 1.34
N ASP A 444 12.07 -1.29 0.58
CA ASP A 444 10.88 -2.11 0.86
C ASP A 444 9.64 -1.23 1.14
N ALA A 445 9.47 -0.19 0.32
CA ALA A 445 8.49 0.88 0.54
C ALA A 445 7.56 1.12 -0.66
N PHE A 446 6.27 1.31 -0.39
CA PHE A 446 5.30 1.77 -1.38
C PHE A 446 5.06 3.27 -1.26
N TYR A 447 4.76 3.92 -2.38
CA TYR A 447 4.33 5.31 -2.47
C TYR A 447 3.00 5.37 -3.18
N ILE A 448 2.04 6.10 -2.59
CA ILE A 448 0.65 6.09 -3.00
C ILE A 448 0.17 7.52 -3.23
N GLY A 449 -0.42 7.77 -4.40
CA GLY A 449 -1.14 9.02 -4.66
C GLY A 449 -2.56 8.93 -4.10
N ASP A 450 -2.79 9.57 -2.96
CA ASP A 450 -4.04 9.51 -2.21
C ASP A 450 -4.91 10.73 -2.54
N LYS A 451 -5.66 10.60 -3.64
CA LYS A 451 -6.20 11.72 -4.42
C LYS A 451 -7.07 12.67 -3.62
N ALA A 452 -8.14 12.17 -3.00
CA ALA A 452 -9.09 13.06 -2.32
C ALA A 452 -8.58 13.54 -0.95
N ASN A 453 -7.56 12.86 -0.42
CA ASN A 453 -6.75 13.35 0.69
C ASN A 453 -5.65 14.32 0.25
N ARG A 454 -5.38 14.47 -1.06
CA ARG A 454 -4.45 15.45 -1.64
C ARG A 454 -3.03 15.29 -1.09
N ARG A 455 -2.58 14.04 -0.98
CA ARG A 455 -1.34 13.63 -0.31
C ARG A 455 -0.63 12.54 -1.07
N ILE A 456 0.69 12.48 -0.88
CA ILE A 456 1.49 11.30 -1.18
C ILE A 456 1.69 10.53 0.13
N ARG A 457 1.25 9.27 0.15
CA ARG A 457 1.37 8.37 1.31
C ARG A 457 2.52 7.40 1.08
N LYS A 458 3.09 6.88 2.17
CA LYS A 458 4.17 5.88 2.16
C LYS A 458 3.72 4.67 2.96
N ILE A 459 3.99 3.46 2.48
CA ILE A 459 3.93 2.23 3.29
C ILE A 459 5.34 1.70 3.42
N ALA A 460 5.88 1.68 4.63
CA ALA A 460 7.21 1.16 4.93
C ALA A 460 7.25 0.63 6.36
N LEU A 461 8.34 -0.04 6.74
CA LEU A 461 8.60 -0.37 8.14
C LEU A 461 8.59 0.90 8.99
N GLU A 462 8.01 0.81 10.19
CA GLU A 462 8.04 1.92 11.17
C GLU A 462 9.46 2.48 11.35
N GLU A 463 9.60 3.80 11.21
CA GLU A 463 10.88 4.49 11.32
C GLU A 463 11.36 4.53 12.77
N MET A 464 12.61 4.09 12.99
CA MET A 464 13.29 4.28 14.27
C MET A 464 13.55 5.77 14.44
N THR A 465 12.78 6.45 15.30
CA THR A 465 13.13 7.82 15.69
C THR A 465 14.34 7.72 16.61
N VAL A 466 15.55 7.76 16.05
CA VAL A 466 16.77 8.00 16.83
C VAL A 466 16.70 9.47 17.24
N LYS A 467 16.40 9.71 18.52
CA LYS A 467 16.46 11.04 19.10
C LYS A 467 17.89 11.51 19.24
#